data_AF-A0A7W4D759-F1
#
_entry.id   AF-A0A7W4D759-F1
#
_cell.length_a   1.000
_cell.length_b   1.000
_cell.length_c   1.000
_cell.angle_alpha   90.00
_cell.angle_beta   90.00
_cell.angle_gamma   90.00
#
_symmetry.space_group_name_H-M   'P 1'
#
loop_
_entity.id
_entity.type
_entity.pdbx_description
1 polymer ?
#
loop_
_entity_poly.entity_id
_entity_poly.type
_entity_poly.pdbx_seq_one_letter_code
_entity_poly.pdbx_strand_id
1 'polypeptide(L)' 'MLKAPQPSLPRRRPDAKCPLRPGEPCTLCQASVTGPQDCGLVYLVMDDPEFREAWAASRRPVGQ' A
#
# COMPACT_ATOMS: atom_id res chain seq x y z
N MET A 1 10.03 -23.39 37.23
CA MET A 1 9.08 -22.62 36.40
C MET A 1 9.85 -21.91 35.28
N LEU A 2 9.97 -22.52 34.09
CA LEU A 2 10.59 -21.82 32.93
C LEU A 2 9.51 -21.05 32.17
N LYS A 3 9.71 -19.73 32.04
CA LYS A 3 8.81 -18.81 31.33
C LYS A 3 8.92 -19.07 29.83
N ALA A 4 7.79 -19.32 29.16
CA ALA A 4 7.75 -19.54 27.71
C ALA A 4 8.26 -18.30 26.95
N PRO A 5 8.99 -18.48 25.82
CA PRO A 5 9.39 -17.38 24.98
C PRO A 5 8.18 -16.77 24.28
N GLN A 6 8.03 -15.46 24.39
CA GLN A 6 6.89 -14.74 23.82
C GLN A 6 7.01 -14.73 22.28
N PRO A 7 5.92 -14.99 21.53
CA PRO A 7 5.92 -14.86 20.09
C PRO A 7 6.14 -13.39 19.70
N SER A 8 7.14 -13.13 18.86
CA SER A 8 7.39 -11.81 18.30
C SER A 8 6.22 -11.38 17.41
N LEU A 9 5.64 -10.21 17.70
CA LEU A 9 4.53 -9.64 16.92
C LEU A 9 4.93 -9.48 15.44
N PRO A 10 4.05 -9.83 14.49
CA PRO A 10 4.34 -9.68 13.08
C PRO A 10 4.58 -8.20 12.76
N ARG A 11 5.63 -7.93 11.99
CA ARG A 11 5.91 -6.59 11.46
C ARG A 11 4.68 -6.14 10.68
N ARG A 12 3.96 -5.09 11.14
CA ARG A 12 2.86 -4.50 10.35
C ARG A 12 3.45 -4.08 9.00
N ARG A 13 2.96 -4.69 7.92
CA ARG A 13 3.23 -4.17 6.59
C ARG A 13 2.57 -2.78 6.48
N PRO A 14 3.24 -1.78 5.90
CA PRO A 14 2.62 -0.50 5.61
C PRO A 14 1.33 -0.73 4.84
N ASP A 15 0.27 -0.03 5.23
CA ASP A 15 -1.00 -0.09 4.51
C ASP A 15 -0.78 0.46 3.09
N ALA A 16 -1.17 -0.34 2.08
CA ALA A 16 -0.95 0.00 0.69
C ALA A 16 -1.85 1.19 0.31
N LYS A 17 -1.23 2.37 0.19
CA LYS A 17 -1.93 3.63 -0.15
C LYS A 17 -2.45 3.60 -1.58
N CYS A 18 -3.67 4.11 -1.77
CA CYS A 18 -4.30 4.24 -3.08
C CYS A 18 -3.66 5.42 -3.86
N PRO A 19 -3.16 5.22 -5.11
CA PRO A 19 -2.58 6.31 -5.90
C PRO A 19 -3.59 7.40 -6.27
N LEU A 20 -4.88 7.07 -6.32
CA LEU A 20 -5.96 8.01 -6.61
C LEU A 20 -6.38 8.84 -5.40
N ARG A 21 -6.10 8.34 -4.19
CA ARG A 21 -6.43 9.00 -2.92
C ARG A 21 -5.20 8.98 -2.02
N PRO A 22 -4.18 9.80 -2.32
CA PRO A 22 -2.96 9.89 -1.52
C PRO A 22 -3.31 10.12 -0.04
N GLY A 23 -2.68 9.35 0.85
CA GLY A 23 -2.95 9.41 2.30
C GLY A 23 -4.01 8.42 2.80
N GLU A 24 -4.93 7.98 1.94
CA GLU A 24 -5.97 7.02 2.30
C GLU A 24 -5.53 5.57 2.06
N PRO A 25 -5.92 4.64 2.95
CA PRO A 25 -5.75 3.21 2.71
C PRO A 25 -6.61 2.74 1.53
N CYS A 26 -6.31 1.56 1.00
CA CYS A 26 -7.19 0.91 0.03
C CYS A 26 -8.54 0.56 0.69
N THR A 27 -9.65 0.95 0.08
CA THR A 27 -11.02 0.67 0.58
C THR A 27 -11.78 -0.33 -0.29
N LEU A 28 -11.08 -1.19 -1.04
CA LEU A 28 -11.74 -2.24 -1.82
C LEU A 28 -12.35 -3.28 -0.86
N CYS A 29 -13.67 -3.46 -0.93
CA CYS A 29 -14.41 -4.41 -0.08
C CYS A 29 -14.58 -5.81 -0.72
N GLN A 30 -13.96 -6.07 -1.87
CA GLN A 30 -14.14 -7.32 -2.61
C GLN A 30 -13.35 -8.47 -1.96
N ALA A 31 -13.89 -9.69 -1.99
CA ALA A 31 -13.16 -10.86 -1.52
C ALA A 31 -11.86 -11.06 -2.34
N SER A 32 -10.81 -11.53 -1.66
CA SER A 32 -9.50 -11.84 -2.26
C SER A 32 -8.67 -10.65 -2.79
N VAL A 33 -9.07 -9.40 -2.56
CA VAL A 33 -8.23 -8.25 -2.94
C VAL A 33 -6.99 -8.17 -2.06
N THR A 34 -5.84 -7.94 -2.69
CA THR A 34 -4.55 -7.85 -2.02
C THR A 34 -4.05 -6.41 -1.87
N GLY A 35 -4.75 -5.45 -2.48
CA GLY A 35 -4.44 -4.03 -2.39
C GLY A 35 -4.91 -3.21 -3.61
N PRO A 36 -4.43 -1.97 -3.75
CA PRO A 36 -4.83 -1.06 -4.84
C PRO A 36 -4.64 -1.63 -6.24
N GLN A 37 -3.65 -2.50 -6.45
CA GLN A 37 -3.39 -3.14 -7.75
C GLN A 37 -4.53 -4.02 -8.26
N ASP A 38 -5.42 -4.50 -7.38
CA ASP A 38 -6.63 -5.25 -7.77
C ASP A 38 -7.77 -4.32 -8.27
N CYS A 39 -7.64 -3.00 -8.15
CA CYS A 39 -8.62 -2.06 -8.68
C CYS A 39 -8.40 -1.84 -10.18
N GLY A 40 -9.43 -2.11 -11.01
CA GLY A 40 -9.36 -1.85 -12.45
C GLY A 40 -9.04 -0.40 -12.81
N LEU A 41 -9.49 0.58 -12.02
CA LEU A 41 -9.13 1.99 -12.24
C LEU A 41 -7.66 2.27 -11.94
N VAL A 42 -7.11 1.65 -10.88
CA VAL A 42 -5.68 1.74 -10.57
C VAL A 42 -4.86 1.07 -11.66
N TYR A 43 -5.31 -0.06 -12.22
CA TYR A 43 -4.65 -0.68 -13.37
C TYR A 43 -4.48 0.31 -14.53
N LEU A 44 -5.56 0.99 -14.93
CA LEU A 44 -5.54 1.94 -16.04
C LEU A 44 -4.66 3.16 -15.73
N VAL A 45 -4.83 3.77 -14.57
CA VAL A 45 -4.09 4.98 -14.19
C VAL A 45 -2.61 4.69 -13.96
N MET A 46 -2.29 3.52 -13.41
CA MET A 46 -0.90 3.13 -13.26
C MET A 46 -0.28 2.67 -14.57
N ASP A 47 -1.02 2.30 -15.61
CA ASP A 47 -0.47 2.00 -16.95
C ASP A 47 0.11 3.26 -17.62
N ASP A 48 -0.44 4.43 -17.29
CA ASP A 48 0.10 5.72 -17.72
C ASP A 48 1.48 5.98 -17.08
N PRO A 49 2.54 6.14 -17.90
CA PRO A 49 3.91 6.27 -17.40
C PRO A 49 4.13 7.60 -16.65
N GLU A 50 3.56 8.69 -17.13
CA GLU A 50 3.72 10.02 -16.53
C GLU A 50 3.11 10.06 -15.11
N PHE A 51 1.90 9.55 -14.97
CA PHE A 51 1.22 9.43 -13.69
C PHE A 51 2.00 8.51 -12.73
N ARG A 52 2.48 7.35 -13.23
CA ARG A 52 3.25 6.41 -12.42
C ARG A 52 4.53 7.04 -11.86
N GLU A 53 5.22 7.85 -12.66
CA GLU A 53 6.43 8.57 -12.23
C GLU A 53 6.11 9.66 -11.19
N ALA A 54 5.07 10.47 -11.43
CA ALA A 54 4.61 11.48 -10.49
C ALA A 54 4.22 10.88 -9.13
N TRP A 55 3.52 9.75 -9.13
CA TRP A 55 3.18 9.00 -7.91
C TRP A 55 4.41 8.40 -7.22
N ALA A 56 5.38 7.90 -7.98
CA ALA A 56 6.63 7.42 -7.40
C ALA A 56 7.41 8.57 -6.71
N ALA A 57 7.41 9.76 -7.29
CA ALA A 57 8.03 10.95 -6.71
C ALA A 57 7.30 11.40 -5.42
N SER A 58 5.96 11.43 -5.40
CA SER A 58 5.17 11.90 -4.25
C SER A 58 5.28 11.00 -3.02
N ARG A 59 5.64 9.73 -3.20
CA ARG A 59 5.86 8.77 -2.09
C ARG A 59 7.26 8.84 -1.48
N ARG A 60 8.19 9.56 -2.12
CA ARG A 60 9.52 9.77 -1.53
C ARG A 60 9.37 10.70 -0.34
N PRO A 61 9.87 10.35 0.85
CA PRO A 61 9.89 11.27 1.97
C PRO A 61 10.69 12.52 1.59
N VAL A 62 10.11 13.70 1.79
CA VAL A 62 10.84 14.97 1.69
C VAL A 62 11.75 15.06 2.91
N GLY A 63 13.07 14.90 2.70
CA GLY A 63 14.10 15.09 3.73
C GLY A 63 14.64 13.81 4.38
N GLN A 64 15.45 13.07 3.63
CA GLN A 64 16.65 12.44 4.20
C GLN A 64 17.83 13.37 3.96
#